data_AF-A0ACJ6-F1
#
_entry.id   AF-A0ACJ6-F1
#
_cell.length_a   1.000
_cell.length_b   1.000
_cell.length_c   1.000
_cell.angle_alpha   90.00
_cell.angle_beta   90.00
_cell.angle_gamma   90.00
#
_symmetry.space_group_name_H-M   'P 1'
#
loop_
_entity.id
_entity.type
_entity.pdbx_description
1 polymer ?
#
loop_
_entity_poly.entity_id
_entity_poly.type
_entity_poly.pdbx_seq_one_letter_code
_entity_poly.pdbx_strand_id
1 'polypeptide(L)' 'MARRAGVVMTVASFGVSEGRVTRIRVVRNPEKLRPWAWEETEVEDSSR' A
#
# COMPACT_ATOMS: atom_id res chain seq x y z
N MET A 1 -8.83 6.80 9.68
CA MET A 1 -8.50 5.93 8.54
C MET A 1 -8.83 6.66 7.25
N ALA A 2 -7.91 6.69 6.27
CA ALA A 2 -8.17 7.33 4.99
C ALA A 2 -8.84 6.32 4.03
N ARG A 3 -10.06 6.64 3.60
CA ARG A 3 -10.88 5.77 2.76
C ARG A 3 -11.48 6.59 1.62
N ARG A 4 -11.34 6.12 0.39
CA ARG A 4 -11.96 6.72 -0.81
C ARG A 4 -12.81 5.66 -1.49
N ALA A 5 -14.09 5.95 -1.72
CA ALA A 5 -15.05 5.03 -2.34
C ALA A 5 -15.06 3.63 -1.70
N GLY A 6 -14.91 3.53 -0.38
CA GLY A 6 -14.90 2.23 0.31
C GLY A 6 -13.53 1.60 0.52
N VAL A 7 -12.53 1.98 -0.28
CA VAL A 7 -11.20 1.33 -0.33
C VAL A 7 -10.23 2.04 0.61
N VAL A 8 -9.47 1.28 1.41
CA VAL A 8 -8.43 1.86 2.28
C VAL A 8 -7.27 2.30 1.40
N MET A 9 -6.81 3.52 1.60
CA MET A 9 -5.73 4.12 0.81
C MET A 9 -4.52 4.36 1.72
N THR A 10 -3.31 4.15 1.20
CA THR A 10 -2.11 4.67 1.85
C THR A 10 -2.13 6.18 1.63
N VAL A 11 -2.13 6.95 2.73
CA VAL A 11 -2.06 8.40 2.67
C VAL A 11 -0.82 8.87 3.43
N ALA A 12 -0.13 9.83 2.83
CA ALA A 12 0.96 10.56 3.46
C ALA A 12 0.56 12.04 3.59
N SER A 13 0.89 12.65 4.73
CA SER A 13 0.83 14.10 4.94
C SER A 13 2.23 14.65 5.15
N PHE A 14 2.54 15.77 4.50
CA PHE A 14 3.82 16.44 4.61
C PHE A 14 3.64 17.78 5.35
N GLY A 15 4.40 17.98 6.42
CA GLY A 15 4.60 19.34 6.96
C GLY A 15 5.61 20.05 6.08
N VAL A 16 5.28 21.26 5.60
CA VAL A 16 6.16 22.06 4.74
C VAL A 16 6.37 23.42 5.41
N SER A 17 7.63 23.86 5.49
CA SER A 17 8.04 25.18 5.97
C SER A 17 9.20 25.67 5.10
N GLU A 18 9.20 26.95 4.72
CA GLU A 18 10.26 27.53 3.87
C GLU A 18 10.49 26.73 2.56
N GLY A 19 9.41 26.20 1.97
CA GLY A 19 9.48 25.38 0.75
C GLY A 19 10.12 23.99 0.94
N ARG A 20 10.42 23.59 2.18
CA ARG A 20 11.03 22.29 2.51
C ARG A 20 10.10 21.42 3.33
N VAL A 21 10.11 20.13 3.05
CA VAL A 21 9.42 19.15 3.89
C VAL A 21 10.14 19.05 5.23
N THR A 22 9.43 19.34 6.31
CA THR A 22 9.93 19.27 7.70
C THR A 22 9.43 18.05 8.44
N ARG A 23 8.35 17.41 7.93
CA ARG A 23 7.77 16.23 8.56
C ARG A 23 7.01 15.38 7.56
N ILE A 24 7.07 14.07 7.76
CA ILE A 24 6.24 13.11 7.02
C ILE A 24 5.44 12.31 8.05
N ARG A 25 4.13 12.17 7.83
CA ARG A 25 3.29 11.19 8.55
C ARG A 25 2.65 10.27 7.53
N VAL A 26 2.78 8.97 7.74
CA VAL A 26 2.24 7.94 6.84
C VAL A 26 1.22 7.14 7.62
N VAL A 27 -0.02 7.11 7.14
CA VAL A 27 -0.99 6.11 7.56
C VAL A 27 -0.89 4.98 6.56
N ARG A 28 -0.32 3.85 7.01
CA ARG A 28 -0.29 2.63 6.20
C ARG A 28 -1.69 2.06 6.16
N ASN A 29 -2.10 1.68 4.96
CA ASN A 29 -3.20 0.76 4.78
C ASN A 29 -2.74 -0.64 5.25
N PRO A 30 -3.33 -1.22 6.32
CA PRO A 30 -2.91 -2.53 6.83
C PRO A 30 -3.01 -3.63 5.78
N GLU A 31 -3.98 -3.58 4.87
CA GLU A 31 -4.12 -4.59 3.81
C GLU A 31 -2.98 -4.53 2.77
N LYS A 32 -2.27 -3.39 2.67
CA LYS A 32 -1.07 -3.20 1.84
C LYS A 32 0.23 -3.53 2.59
N LEU A 33 0.16 -3.82 3.89
CA LEU A 33 1.29 -4.35 4.68
C LEU A 33 1.27 -5.88 4.77
N ARG A 34 0.27 -6.54 4.16
CA ARG A 34 0.26 -8.00 4.07
C ARG A 34 1.51 -8.46 3.31
N PRO A 35 2.08 -9.62 3.67
CA PRO A 35 3.11 -10.25 2.85
C PRO A 35 2.67 -10.26 1.39
N TRP A 36 3.58 -9.97 0.48
CA TRP A 36 3.30 -10.23 -0.93
C TRP A 36 3.09 -11.72 -1.07
N ALA A 37 1.84 -12.13 -1.25
CA ALA A 37 1.55 -13.45 -1.76
C ALA A 37 1.98 -13.42 -3.23
N TRP A 38 3.05 -14.15 -3.54
CA TRP A 38 3.27 -14.60 -4.90
C TRP A 38 2.09 -15.53 -5.18
N GLU A 39 1.24 -15.18 -6.16
CA GLU A 39 0.37 -16.20 -6.72
C GLU A 39 1.30 -17.24 -7.31
N GLU A 40 1.43 -18.39 -6.64
CA GLU A 40 1.86 -19.61 -7.31
C GLU A 40 0.80 -19.84 -8.38
N THR A 41 1.05 -19.30 -9.56
CA THR A 41 0.45 -19.85 -10.77
C THR A 41 0.93 -21.30 -10.77
N GLU A 42 0.06 -22.18 -10.30
CA GLU A 42 0.10 -23.60 -10.56
C GLU A 42 0.23 -23.69 -12.08
N VAL A 43 1.48 -23.81 -12.56
CA VAL A 43 1.74 -24.22 -13.92
C VAL A 43 1.23 -25.64 -13.93
N GLU A 44 -0.04 -25.77 -14.31
CA GLU A 44 -0.76 -27.02 -14.52
C GLU A 44 0.21 -27.96 -15.22
N ASP A 45 0.77 -28.87 -14.43
CA ASP A 45 1.72 -29.88 -14.88
C ASP A 45 0.96 -30.70 -15.92
N SER A 46 1.17 -30.34 -17.18
CA SER A 46 0.44 -30.82 -18.34
C SER A 46 0.85 -32.25 -18.59
N SER A 47 0.34 -33.15 -17.76
CA SER A 47 0.31 -34.58 -18.02
C SER A 47 -0.93 -34.89 -18.84
N ARG A 48 -0.76 -34.84 -20.16
CA ARG A 48 -1.51 -35.71 -21.08
C ARG A 48 -0.55 -36.30 -22.10
#